data_AF-A0A4Y9L809-F1
#
_entry.id   AF-A0A4Y9L809-F1
#
_cell.length_a   1.000
_cell.length_b   1.000
_cell.length_c   1.000
_cell.angle_alpha   90.00
_cell.angle_beta   90.00
_cell.angle_gamma   90.00
#
_symmetry.space_group_name_H-M   'P 1'
#
loop_
_entity.id
_entity.type
_entity.pdbx_description
1 polymer ?
#
loop_
_entity_poly.entity_id
_entity_poly.type
_entity_poly.pdbx_seq_one_letter_code
_entity_poly.pdbx_strand_id
1 'polypeptide(L)'
;MSLAVVAVLTATVAAAQNLDAGKSPAKLFADSCTTCHRSPRGLAKGRFTLTLSWFLKDHYATSSDSAKMLAAYLVSVDEPPPRAAAKPAKKPARSTPHQPKPVQSQ
;
A
#
# COMPACT_ATOMS: atom_id res chain seq x y z
N MET A 1 66.46 10.04 -14.99
CA MET A 1 65.43 9.14 -15.56
C MET A 1 64.19 9.21 -14.68
N SER A 2 63.07 9.69 -15.21
CA SER A 2 61.78 9.68 -14.49
C SER A 2 60.92 8.57 -15.09
N LEU A 3 60.66 7.50 -14.34
CA LEU A 3 59.73 6.45 -14.74
C LEU A 3 58.31 6.91 -14.42
N ALA A 4 57.50 7.17 -15.43
CA ALA A 4 56.08 7.39 -15.29
C ALA A 4 55.36 6.04 -15.18
N VAL A 5 54.82 5.73 -14.01
CA VAL A 5 53.95 4.56 -13.79
C VAL A 5 52.54 4.95 -14.24
N VAL A 6 52.10 4.40 -15.38
CA VAL A 6 50.72 4.53 -15.84
C VAL A 6 49.90 3.43 -15.18
N ALA A 7 49.09 3.80 -14.18
CA ALA A 7 48.11 2.89 -13.59
C ALA A 7 46.89 2.79 -14.52
N VAL A 8 46.73 1.64 -15.18
CA VAL A 8 45.53 1.33 -15.95
C VAL A 8 44.41 0.97 -14.98
N LEU A 9 43.47 1.88 -14.76
CA LEU A 9 42.23 1.59 -14.02
C LEU A 9 41.30 0.75 -14.91
N THR A 10 41.31 -0.56 -14.72
CA THR A 10 40.28 -1.44 -15.27
C THR A 10 38.97 -1.19 -14.52
N ALA A 11 38.05 -0.45 -15.12
CA ALA A 11 36.72 -0.23 -14.57
C ALA A 11 35.92 -1.55 -14.63
N THR A 12 35.77 -2.22 -13.50
CA THR A 12 34.80 -3.32 -13.36
C THR A 12 33.39 -2.73 -13.42
N VAL A 13 32.57 -3.16 -14.37
CA VAL A 13 31.14 -2.84 -14.38
C VAL A 13 30.50 -3.43 -13.13
N ALA A 14 30.12 -2.59 -12.18
CA ALA A 14 29.37 -3.02 -11.00
C ALA A 14 27.94 -3.36 -11.43
N ALA A 15 27.59 -4.65 -11.39
CA ALA A 15 26.20 -5.08 -11.55
C ALA A 15 25.44 -4.85 -10.23
N ALA A 16 24.31 -4.15 -10.29
CA ALA A 16 23.45 -3.96 -9.13
C ALA A 16 22.92 -5.32 -8.65
N GLN A 17 23.25 -5.71 -7.43
CA GLN A 17 22.74 -6.93 -6.83
C GLN A 17 21.33 -6.70 -6.29
N ASN A 18 20.39 -7.55 -6.70
CA ASN A 18 19.03 -7.53 -6.18
C ASN A 18 19.03 -8.14 -4.77
N LEU A 19 19.13 -7.28 -3.76
CA LEU A 19 19.06 -7.70 -2.36
C LEU A 19 17.65 -8.20 -2.01
N ASP A 20 16.64 -7.83 -2.79
CA ASP A 20 15.23 -8.17 -2.56
C ASP A 20 14.83 -9.53 -3.15
N ALA A 21 15.74 -10.22 -3.82
CA ALA A 21 15.48 -11.51 -4.46
C ALA A 21 14.94 -12.55 -3.45
N GLY A 22 13.84 -13.20 -3.83
CA GLY A 22 13.21 -14.28 -3.05
C GLY A 22 12.39 -13.83 -1.84
N LYS A 23 12.30 -12.53 -1.55
CA LYS A 23 11.45 -12.03 -0.45
C LYS A 23 10.00 -11.90 -0.89
N SER A 24 9.08 -12.20 0.03
CA SER A 24 7.66 -11.92 -0.19
C SER A 24 7.42 -10.40 -0.17
N PRO A 25 6.42 -9.88 -0.91
CA PRO A 25 6.19 -8.44 -0.98
C PRO A 25 5.80 -7.82 0.38
N ALA A 26 5.15 -8.59 1.26
CA ALA A 26 4.88 -8.15 2.63
C ALA A 26 6.17 -8.00 3.45
N LYS A 27 7.14 -8.91 3.26
CA LYS A 27 8.45 -8.81 3.91
C LYS A 27 9.26 -7.65 3.36
N LEU A 28 9.21 -7.41 2.04
CA LEU A 28 9.83 -6.23 1.44
C LEU A 28 9.27 -4.93 2.00
N PHE A 29 7.96 -4.85 2.21
CA PHE A 29 7.36 -3.68 2.87
C PHE A 29 7.86 -3.51 4.32
N ALA A 30 7.94 -4.61 5.08
CA ALA A 30 8.42 -4.59 6.46
C ALA A 30 9.91 -4.20 6.57
N ASP A 31 10.74 -4.63 5.62
CA ASP A 31 12.18 -4.36 5.65
C ASP A 31 12.49 -2.93 5.14
N SER A 32 11.76 -2.43 4.14
CA SER A 32 12.11 -1.17 3.44
C SER A 32 11.22 0.03 3.76
N CYS A 33 9.97 -0.17 4.18
CA CYS A 33 8.98 0.92 4.24
C CYS A 33 8.52 1.27 5.66
N THR A 34 8.63 0.38 6.65
CA THR A 34 8.00 0.58 7.97
C THR A 34 8.68 1.61 8.87
N THR A 35 9.91 2.01 8.53
CA THR A 35 10.62 3.11 9.20
C THR A 35 9.89 4.44 9.01
N CYS A 36 9.32 4.67 7.82
CA CYS A 36 8.61 5.90 7.47
C CYS A 36 7.08 5.71 7.39
N HIS A 37 6.60 4.51 7.07
CA HIS A 37 5.19 4.24 6.84
C HIS A 37 4.64 3.23 7.85
N ARG A 38 3.67 3.67 8.66
CA ARG A 38 3.05 2.80 9.66
C ARG A 38 2.25 1.64 9.05
N SER A 39 1.72 1.81 7.84
CA SER A 39 0.90 0.79 7.16
C SER A 39 1.02 0.86 5.64
N PRO A 40 0.85 -0.27 4.94
CA PRO A 40 0.92 -0.30 3.49
C PRO A 40 -0.28 0.43 2.83
N ARG A 41 -1.46 0.42 3.48
CA ARG A 41 -2.60 1.26 3.07
C ARG A 41 -2.26 2.74 3.05
N GLY A 42 -1.53 3.23 4.06
CA GLY A 42 -1.12 4.63 4.12
C GLY A 42 -0.20 5.03 2.95
N LEU A 43 0.63 4.09 2.47
CA LEU A 43 1.50 4.29 1.33
C LEU A 43 0.76 4.18 -0.01
N ALA A 44 -0.23 3.30 -0.12
CA ALA A 44 -0.98 3.03 -1.35
C ALA A 44 -2.07 4.08 -1.66
N LYS A 45 -2.61 4.73 -0.63
CA LYS A 45 -3.81 5.55 -0.70
C LYS A 45 -3.76 6.60 -1.83
N GLY A 46 -4.71 6.50 -2.75
CA GLY A 46 -4.94 7.51 -3.81
C GLY A 46 -3.90 7.54 -4.92
N ARG A 47 -3.04 6.52 -5.03
CA ARG A 47 -1.97 6.45 -6.05
C ARG A 47 -2.28 5.39 -7.10
N PHE A 48 -2.06 5.74 -8.37
CA PHE A 48 -2.14 4.78 -9.48
C PHE A 48 -0.97 3.79 -9.42
N THR A 49 -1.23 2.54 -9.80
CA THR A 49 -0.26 1.41 -9.71
C THR A 49 1.04 1.70 -10.47
N LEU A 50 0.95 2.35 -11.63
CA LEU A 50 2.09 2.68 -12.47
C LEU A 50 3.01 3.72 -11.81
N THR A 51 2.47 4.86 -11.36
CA THR A 51 3.27 5.90 -10.70
C THR A 51 3.84 5.42 -9.37
N LEU A 52 3.12 4.53 -8.68
CA LEU A 52 3.59 3.88 -7.46
C LEU A 52 4.82 3.00 -7.75
N SER A 53 4.78 2.13 -8.77
CA SER A 53 5.92 1.26 -9.11
C SER A 53 7.19 2.03 -9.48
N TRP A 54 7.06 3.14 -10.22
CA TRP A 54 8.19 4.02 -10.53
C TRP A 54 8.80 4.66 -9.27
N PHE A 55 7.95 5.22 -8.41
CA PHE A 55 8.41 5.79 -7.13
C PHE A 55 9.11 4.76 -6.25
N LEU A 56 8.58 3.53 -6.17
CA LEU A 56 9.22 2.49 -5.37
C LEU A 56 10.57 2.08 -5.92
N LYS A 57 10.71 2.00 -7.25
CA LYS A 57 11.99 1.71 -7.89
C LYS A 57 13.08 2.72 -7.51
N ASP A 58 12.72 4.00 -7.41
CA ASP A 58 13.70 5.06 -7.15
C ASP A 58 14.05 5.22 -5.66
N HIS A 59 13.15 4.84 -4.76
CA HIS A 59 13.29 5.15 -3.34
C HIS A 59 13.37 3.95 -2.39
N TYR A 60 12.80 2.80 -2.74
CA TYR A 60 12.56 1.72 -1.78
C TYR A 60 12.82 0.30 -2.29
N ALA A 61 13.10 0.11 -3.58
CA ALA A 61 13.33 -1.20 -4.20
C ALA A 61 14.69 -1.25 -4.90
N THR A 62 15.38 -2.39 -4.79
CA THR A 62 16.69 -2.59 -5.44
C THR A 62 16.58 -3.02 -6.91
N SER A 63 15.37 -3.33 -7.39
CA SER A 63 15.12 -3.68 -8.79
C SER A 63 13.70 -3.31 -9.24
N SER A 64 13.52 -3.22 -10.56
CA SER A 64 12.20 -3.00 -11.17
C SER A 64 11.19 -4.11 -10.87
N ASP A 65 11.65 -5.33 -10.67
CA ASP A 65 10.78 -6.48 -10.34
C ASP A 65 10.23 -6.34 -8.92
N SER A 66 11.12 -6.09 -7.95
CA SER A 66 10.77 -5.86 -6.55
C SER A 66 9.79 -4.69 -6.41
N ALA A 67 10.01 -3.61 -7.17
CA ALA A 67 9.14 -2.44 -7.20
C ALA A 67 7.72 -2.76 -7.72
N LYS A 68 7.62 -3.58 -8.78
CA LYS A 68 6.33 -4.04 -9.33
C LYS A 68 5.59 -4.93 -8.33
N MET A 69 6.31 -5.88 -7.71
CA MET A 69 5.75 -6.79 -6.71
C MET A 69 5.24 -6.06 -5.48
N LEU A 70 6.00 -5.10 -4.95
CA LEU A 70 5.55 -4.23 -3.87
C LEU A 70 4.33 -3.40 -4.29
N ALA A 71 4.34 -2.78 -5.47
CA ALA A 71 3.20 -1.98 -5.95
C ALA A 71 1.92 -2.82 -6.05
N ALA A 72 2.00 -4.04 -6.59
CA ALA A 72 0.87 -4.97 -6.65
C ALA A 72 0.34 -5.33 -5.25
N TYR A 73 1.24 -5.60 -4.29
CA TYR A 73 0.88 -5.84 -2.91
C TYR A 73 0.17 -4.64 -2.27
N LEU A 74 0.73 -3.45 -2.41
CA LEU A 74 0.17 -2.21 -1.87
C LEU A 74 -1.25 -1.96 -2.39
N VAL A 75 -1.49 -2.24 -3.67
CA VAL A 75 -2.82 -2.12 -4.29
C VAL A 75 -3.78 -3.17 -3.73
N SER A 76 -3.33 -4.42 -3.60
CA SER A 76 -4.15 -5.51 -3.05
C SER A 76 -4.61 -5.26 -1.62
N VAL A 77 -3.81 -4.53 -0.82
CA VAL A 77 -4.18 -4.18 0.55
C VAL A 77 -4.91 -2.86 0.65
N ASP A 78 -4.81 -1.96 -0.34
CA ASP A 78 -5.59 -0.73 -0.40
C ASP A 78 -7.07 -0.99 -0.68
N GLU A 79 -7.37 -2.06 -1.43
CA GLU A 79 -8.75 -2.42 -1.76
C GLU A 79 -9.58 -2.50 -0.47
N PRO A 80 -10.64 -1.68 -0.34
CA PRO A 80 -11.52 -1.77 0.80
C PRO A 80 -12.16 -3.16 0.80
N PRO A 81 -12.32 -3.81 1.98
CA PRO A 81 -13.03 -5.08 2.03
C PRO A 81 -14.37 -4.93 1.32
N PRO A 82 -14.80 -5.93 0.52
CA PRO A 82 -16.06 -5.84 -0.20
C PRO A 82 -17.12 -5.44 0.81
N ARG A 83 -17.76 -4.29 0.59
CA ARG A 83 -18.82 -3.80 1.48
C ARG A 83 -19.81 -4.95 1.55
N ALA A 84 -19.90 -5.61 2.71
CA ALA A 84 -20.89 -6.65 2.93
C ALA A 84 -22.22 -6.06 2.45
N ALA A 85 -22.83 -6.71 1.46
CA ALA A 85 -24.04 -6.22 0.82
C ALA A 85 -24.98 -5.73 1.93
N ALA A 86 -25.28 -4.42 1.91
CA ALA A 86 -26.07 -3.80 2.96
C ALA A 86 -27.34 -4.64 3.11
N LYS A 87 -27.47 -5.36 4.23
CA LYS A 87 -28.67 -6.14 4.51
C LYS A 87 -29.84 -5.15 4.41
N PRO A 88 -30.89 -5.44 3.63
CA PRO A 88 -31.99 -4.51 3.46
C PRO A 88 -32.50 -4.15 4.85
N ALA A 89 -32.42 -2.86 5.19
CA ALA A 89 -32.90 -2.35 6.46
C ALA A 89 -34.36 -2.76 6.59
N LYS A 90 -34.68 -3.56 7.62
CA LYS A 90 -36.07 -3.85 7.97
C LYS A 90 -36.74 -2.50 8.22
N LYS A 91 -37.77 -2.19 7.42
CA LYS A 91 -38.59 -0.99 7.57
C LYS A 91 -39.03 -0.92 9.05
N PRO A 92 -38.84 0.21 9.76
CA PRO A 92 -39.40 0.34 11.10
C PRO A 92 -40.91 0.16 10.99
N ALA A 93 -41.45 -0.75 11.81
CA ALA A 93 -42.87 -0.95 11.92
C ALA A 93 -43.50 0.41 12.27
N ARG A 94 -44.50 0.79 11.48
CA ARG A 94 -45.25 2.03 11.66
C ARG A 94 -45.76 2.09 13.10
N SER A 95 -45.24 3.02 13.89
CA SER A 95 -45.77 3.34 15.19
C SER A 95 -47.25 3.66 15.03
N THR A 96 -48.10 2.90 15.72
CA THR A 96 -49.53 3.18 15.80
C THR A 96 -49.73 4.58 16.39
N PRO A 97 -50.64 5.40 15.84
CA PRO A 97 -50.94 6.70 16.44
C PRO A 97 -51.42 6.50 17.88
N HIS A 98 -50.74 7.14 18.83
CA HIS A 98 -51.17 7.22 20.22
C HIS A 98 -52.49 7.99 20.26
N GLN A 99 -53.59 7.29 20.53
CA GLN A 99 -54.87 7.95 20.79
C GLN A 99 -54.77 8.72 22.12
N PRO A 100 -55.05 10.03 22.15
CA PRO A 100 -55.15 10.76 23.40
C PRO A 100 -56.39 10.28 24.17
N LYS A 101 -56.20 10.01 25.47
CA LYS A 101 -57.25 9.60 26.40
C LYS A 101 -58.23 10.77 26.59
N PRO A 102 -59.57 10.55 26.61
CA PRO A 102 -60.51 11.62 26.88
C PRO A 102 -60.41 12.05 28.34
N VAL A 103 -60.21 13.35 28.57
CA VAL A 103 -60.38 14.00 29.87
C VAL A 103 -61.87 13.99 30.18
N GLN A 104 -62.28 13.25 31.21
CA GLN A 104 -63.59 13.42 31.83
C GLN A 104 -63.50 14.57 32.82
N SER A 105 -64.22 15.64 32.54
CA SER A 105 -64.49 16.72 33.50
C SER A 105 -65.63 16.31 34.42
N GLN A 106 -65.41 16.42 35.73
CA GLN A 106 -66.42 16.55 36.79
C GLN A 106 -65.78 17.34 37.93
#